data_AF-A0A517NPM4-F1
#
_entry.id   AF-A0A517NPM4-F1
#
_cell.length_a   1.000
_cell.length_b   1.000
_cell.length_c   1.000
_cell.angle_alpha   90.00
_cell.angle_beta   90.00
_cell.angle_gamma   90.00
#
_symmetry.space_group_name_H-M   'P 1'
#
loop_
_entity.id
_entity.type
_entity.pdbx_description
1 polymer ?
#
loop_
_entity_poly.entity_id
_entity_poly.type
_entity_poly.pdbx_seq_one_letter_code
_entity_poly.pdbx_strand_id
1 'polypeptide(L)'
;MVSPSQMGHGVSSLVRAAAHGRISLIPTNRHIRFTRSSDRGCTEESSLWTNGVPLRSVTRKLVFGVHRSTCHVNDMQTQIADAQDFGPSLGVIESTSEKVQLVICGVAVVTGFAASMLKESPTVMFATVLGIGLAVFVCYLVCKKTRRFSERLEVFPEGVRLNLRGTEDAFRFTDLREFKISETDHHANGMYIGTRARLHFVIDGRIRPISCELEHKRHKSTGGVMARLAESSVAAIRNHLSSVLESEGELLWTPEVYLTMDALRIHDGPNGNVRSIPIEDITQCTVADNQMKFAKCGEAMPFLVLSTDHVNFFSIAELFRSLHACYRQEESVASASSELHLQSV
;
A
#
# COMPACT_ATOMS: atom_id res chain seq x y z
N MET A 1 0.33 -47.30 1.33
CA MET A 1 0.46 -46.58 2.61
C MET A 1 1.94 -46.46 2.93
N VAL A 2 2.49 -45.23 2.94
CA VAL A 2 3.93 -44.98 3.12
C VAL A 2 4.23 -44.87 4.61
N SER A 3 5.30 -45.54 5.08
CA SER A 3 5.72 -45.54 6.49
C SER A 3 6.06 -44.11 6.97
N PRO A 4 5.65 -43.69 8.19
CA PRO A 4 5.97 -42.37 8.75
C PRO A 4 7.47 -42.03 8.75
N SER A 5 8.33 -43.05 8.79
CA SER A 5 9.79 -42.90 8.72
C SER A 5 10.30 -42.45 7.33
N GLN A 6 9.60 -42.78 6.25
CA GLN A 6 9.96 -42.35 4.90
C GLN A 6 9.56 -40.90 4.61
N MET A 7 8.51 -40.38 5.26
CA MET A 7 8.14 -38.96 5.16
C MET A 7 9.19 -38.03 5.78
N GLY A 8 9.83 -38.44 6.88
CA GLY A 8 10.85 -37.64 7.56
C GLY A 8 12.09 -37.39 6.71
N HIS A 9 12.54 -38.39 5.94
CA HIS A 9 13.70 -38.25 5.06
C HIS A 9 13.41 -37.36 3.85
N GLY A 10 12.23 -37.46 3.23
CA GLY A 10 11.85 -36.64 2.08
C GLY A 10 11.74 -35.14 2.40
N VAL A 11 11.20 -34.80 3.57
CA VAL A 11 11.11 -33.40 4.02
C VAL A 11 12.50 -32.83 4.32
N SER A 12 13.40 -33.63 4.92
CA SER A 12 14.77 -33.19 5.20
C SER A 12 15.59 -32.90 3.94
N SER A 13 15.41 -33.69 2.87
CA SER A 13 16.07 -33.47 1.58
C SER A 13 15.53 -32.25 0.85
N LEU A 14 14.22 -31.98 0.94
CA LEU A 14 13.57 -30.81 0.35
C LEU A 14 14.00 -29.51 1.04
N VAL A 15 14.09 -29.51 2.37
CA VAL A 15 14.59 -28.35 3.15
C VAL A 15 16.05 -28.07 2.81
N ARG A 16 16.89 -29.12 2.68
CA ARG A 16 18.29 -28.97 2.28
C ARG A 16 18.43 -28.45 0.84
N ALA A 17 17.59 -28.91 -0.09
CA ALA A 17 17.60 -28.44 -1.47
C ALA A 17 17.11 -26.98 -1.63
N ALA A 18 16.10 -26.57 -0.84
CA ALA A 18 15.65 -25.18 -0.76
C ALA A 18 16.73 -24.26 -0.16
N ALA A 19 17.43 -24.70 0.89
CA ALA A 19 18.53 -23.94 1.50
C ALA A 19 19.72 -23.71 0.54
N HIS A 20 19.89 -24.56 -0.47
CA HIS A 20 20.90 -24.40 -1.52
C HIS A 20 20.38 -23.69 -2.78
N GLY A 21 19.18 -23.09 -2.75
CA GLY A 21 18.63 -22.33 -3.87
C GLY A 21 18.26 -23.16 -5.11
N ARG A 22 18.13 -24.49 -4.98
CA ARG A 22 17.83 -25.40 -6.10
C ARG A 22 16.33 -25.62 -6.33
N ILE A 23 15.49 -25.16 -5.40
CA ILE A 23 14.04 -25.34 -5.43
C ILE A 23 13.40 -24.07 -4.87
N SER A 24 12.42 -23.53 -5.59
CA SER A 24 11.56 -22.45 -5.09
C SER A 24 10.32 -23.04 -4.41
N LEU A 25 10.03 -22.58 -3.20
CA LEU A 25 8.84 -22.98 -2.45
C LEU A 25 7.81 -21.86 -2.56
N ILE A 26 6.68 -22.15 -3.20
CA ILE A 26 5.56 -21.22 -3.27
C ILE A 26 4.45 -21.76 -2.36
N PRO A 27 4.25 -21.16 -1.18
CA PRO A 27 3.12 -21.51 -0.33
C PRO A 27 1.83 -21.00 -0.96
N THR A 28 0.84 -21.87 -1.11
CA THR A 28 -0.55 -21.49 -1.43
C THR A 28 -1.47 -21.90 -0.29
N ASN A 29 -2.71 -21.39 -0.27
CA ASN A 29 -3.67 -21.62 0.81
C ASN A 29 -4.00 -23.11 1.08
N ARG A 30 -3.64 -24.04 0.18
CA ARG A 30 -3.90 -25.48 0.34
C ARG A 30 -2.71 -26.41 0.00
N HIS A 31 -1.63 -25.91 -0.60
CA HIS A 31 -0.52 -26.74 -1.09
C HIS A 31 0.85 -26.06 -0.95
N ILE A 32 1.90 -26.87 -0.95
CA ILE A 32 3.27 -26.41 -1.24
C ILE A 32 3.60 -26.87 -2.66
N ARG A 33 3.76 -25.91 -3.59
CA ARG A 33 4.17 -26.21 -4.96
C ARG A 33 5.70 -26.17 -5.04
N PHE A 34 6.29 -27.19 -5.63
CA PHE A 34 7.73 -27.25 -5.89
C PHE A 34 7.97 -27.06 -7.37
N THR A 35 8.83 -26.10 -7.70
CA THR A 35 9.38 -25.97 -9.05
C THR A 35 10.87 -26.24 -9.00
N ARG A 36 11.31 -27.26 -9.74
CA ARG A 36 12.71 -27.60 -9.91
C ARG A 36 13.13 -27.22 -11.32
N SER A 37 14.02 -26.24 -11.44
CA SER A 37 14.70 -25.95 -12.71
C SER A 37 15.85 -26.94 -12.87
N SER A 38 15.87 -27.68 -13.98
CA SER A 38 17.04 -28.48 -14.36
C SER A 38 17.94 -27.69 -15.31
N ASP A 39 19.25 -27.93 -15.26
CA ASP A 39 20.24 -27.33 -16.17
C ASP A 39 19.99 -27.65 -17.67
N ARG A 40 18.96 -28.45 -17.98
CA ARG A 40 18.53 -28.79 -19.34
C ARG A 40 17.23 -28.11 -19.79
N GLY A 41 16.70 -27.16 -19.01
CA GLY A 41 15.52 -26.37 -19.41
C GLY A 41 14.17 -27.08 -19.28
N CYS A 42 14.12 -28.24 -18.63
CA CYS A 42 12.85 -28.88 -18.25
C CYS A 42 12.48 -28.50 -16.81
N THR A 43 11.26 -27.99 -16.63
CA THR A 43 10.60 -27.76 -15.33
C THR A 43 9.76 -28.98 -14.97
N GLU A 44 10.14 -29.67 -13.90
CA GLU A 44 9.26 -30.68 -13.27
C GLU A 44 8.44 -30.00 -12.17
N GLU A 45 7.12 -30.15 -12.25
CA GLU A 45 6.18 -29.76 -11.20
C GLU A 45 5.77 -30.97 -10.38
N SER A 46 5.73 -30.81 -9.06
CA SER A 46 5.23 -31.83 -8.15
C SER A 46 4.46 -31.17 -7.01
N SER A 47 3.41 -31.82 -6.52
CA SER A 47 2.59 -31.34 -5.41
C SER A 47 2.57 -32.35 -4.26
N LEU A 48 2.69 -31.86 -3.02
CA LEU A 48 2.50 -32.67 -1.82
C LEU A 48 1.20 -32.26 -1.13
N TRP A 49 0.42 -33.27 -0.77
CA TRP A 49 -0.81 -33.12 0.00
C TRP A 49 -0.47 -33.20 1.49
N THR A 50 -0.79 -32.15 2.23
CA THR A 50 -0.77 -32.20 3.69
C THR A 50 -2.10 -32.79 4.15
N ASN A 51 -2.17 -34.10 4.39
CA ASN A 51 -3.33 -34.76 4.96
C ASN A 51 -3.58 -34.25 6.40
N GLY A 52 -4.33 -33.16 6.54
CA GLY A 52 -4.88 -32.68 7.80
C GLY A 52 -3.91 -32.03 8.79
N VAL A 53 -2.65 -31.75 8.41
CA VAL A 53 -1.70 -31.05 9.30
C VAL A 53 -1.80 -29.54 9.06
N PRO A 54 -2.11 -28.72 10.09
CA PRO A 54 -2.18 -27.26 9.93
C PRO A 54 -0.81 -26.68 9.56
N LEU A 55 -0.77 -25.94 8.44
CA LEU A 55 0.40 -25.28 7.83
C LEU A 55 1.23 -24.42 8.81
N ARG A 56 0.63 -23.97 9.92
CA ARG A 56 1.28 -23.20 10.98
C ARG A 56 2.39 -23.97 11.72
N SER A 57 2.35 -25.30 11.77
CA SER A 57 3.39 -26.09 12.47
C SER A 57 4.65 -26.32 11.60
N VAL A 58 4.47 -26.44 10.29
CA VAL A 58 5.56 -26.66 9.33
C VAL A 58 6.32 -25.37 9.03
N THR A 59 5.61 -24.24 8.92
CA THR A 59 6.20 -22.91 8.69
C THR A 59 7.08 -22.44 9.84
N ARG A 60 6.76 -22.76 11.11
CA ARG A 60 7.60 -22.38 12.27
C ARG A 60 8.99 -23.02 12.27
N LYS A 61 9.17 -24.20 11.65
CA LYS A 61 10.49 -24.85 11.56
C LYS A 61 11.36 -24.33 10.42
N LEU A 62 10.80 -23.54 9.48
CA LEU A 62 11.52 -23.02 8.31
C LEU A 62 12.13 -21.62 8.52
N VAL A 63 11.78 -20.91 9.59
CA VAL A 63 12.15 -19.49 9.79
C VAL A 63 13.53 -19.27 10.44
N PHE A 64 14.20 -20.32 10.90
CA PHE A 64 15.54 -20.18 11.51
C PHE A 64 16.61 -20.89 10.68
N GLY A 65 17.02 -20.23 9.59
CA GLY A 65 18.15 -20.61 8.76
C GLY A 65 18.75 -19.37 8.09
N VAL A 66 19.60 -18.65 8.83
CA VAL A 66 20.32 -17.47 8.37
C VAL A 66 21.33 -17.85 7.28
N HIS A 67 21.27 -17.19 6.12
CA HIS A 67 22.50 -16.81 5.43
C HIS A 67 22.36 -15.49 4.67
N ARG A 68 23.20 -14.53 5.08
CA ARG A 68 23.57 -13.34 4.31
C ARG A 68 24.11 -13.83 2.96
N SER A 69 23.35 -13.63 1.90
CA SER A 69 23.91 -13.60 0.56
C SER A 69 23.74 -12.17 0.05
N THR A 70 24.86 -11.50 -0.16
CA THR A 70 24.98 -10.24 -0.87
C THR A 70 24.54 -10.48 -2.31
N CYS A 71 23.24 -10.31 -2.59
CA CYS A 71 22.75 -10.26 -3.96
C CYS A 71 23.21 -8.92 -4.55
N HIS A 72 24.15 -9.00 -5.48
CA HIS A 72 24.61 -7.90 -6.28
C HIS A 72 23.44 -7.12 -6.89
N VAL A 73 23.49 -5.81 -6.64
CA VAL A 73 23.03 -4.71 -7.50
C VAL A 73 22.98 -5.13 -8.96
N ASN A 74 21.79 -5.49 -9.46
CA ASN A 74 21.48 -5.54 -10.90
C ASN A 74 19.97 -5.49 -11.22
N ASP A 75 19.08 -5.60 -10.21
CA ASP A 75 17.63 -5.41 -10.42
C ASP A 75 17.19 -3.94 -10.48
N MET A 76 18.12 -2.98 -10.41
CA MET A 76 17.80 -1.57 -10.21
C MET A 76 17.83 -0.70 -11.48
N GLN A 77 17.96 -1.29 -12.67
CA GLN A 77 18.15 -0.51 -13.92
C GLN A 77 17.15 -0.77 -15.06
N THR A 78 16.13 -1.61 -14.88
CA THR A 78 15.22 -2.01 -15.98
C THR A 78 13.78 -1.45 -15.91
N GLN A 79 13.51 -0.38 -15.16
CA GLN A 79 12.17 0.26 -15.18
C GLN A 79 12.16 1.80 -15.27
N ILE A 80 13.29 2.45 -15.56
CA ILE A 80 13.33 3.91 -15.78
C ILE A 80 13.16 4.27 -17.28
N ALA A 81 13.07 3.27 -18.17
CA ALA A 81 13.16 3.47 -19.63
C ALA A 81 11.84 3.38 -20.41
N ASP A 82 10.69 3.19 -19.75
CA ASP A 82 9.40 3.48 -20.37
C ASP A 82 8.89 4.79 -19.79
N ALA A 83 8.96 5.84 -20.59
CA ALA A 83 8.24 7.07 -20.34
C ALA A 83 6.75 6.74 -20.31
N GLN A 84 6.25 6.34 -19.13
CA GLN A 84 4.84 6.08 -18.91
C GLN A 84 4.10 7.41 -19.09
N ASP A 85 3.38 7.50 -20.20
CA ASP A 85 2.45 8.57 -20.50
C ASP A 85 1.26 8.45 -19.54
N PHE A 86 1.44 8.92 -18.31
CA PHE A 86 0.36 8.95 -17.33
C PHE A 86 -0.62 10.11 -17.57
N GLY A 87 -0.40 10.91 -18.61
CA GLY A 87 -1.11 12.16 -18.85
C GLY A 87 -0.57 13.34 -18.03
N PRO A 88 -1.32 14.46 -17.96
CA PRO A 88 -0.88 15.68 -17.28
C PRO A 88 -0.86 15.49 -15.76
N SER A 89 0.15 16.06 -15.11
CA SER A 89 0.29 16.05 -13.65
C SER A 89 -0.94 16.69 -12.97
N LEU A 90 -1.58 15.97 -12.06
CA LEU A 90 -2.69 16.45 -11.24
C LEU A 90 -2.21 17.23 -10.01
N GLY A 91 -0.93 17.11 -9.69
CA GLY A 91 -0.28 17.89 -8.65
C GLY A 91 0.94 17.20 -8.06
N VAL A 92 1.72 18.00 -7.32
CA VAL A 92 3.00 17.58 -6.74
C VAL A 92 3.01 17.92 -5.25
N ILE A 93 3.51 16.99 -4.45
CA ILE A 93 3.84 17.20 -3.04
C ILE A 93 5.34 16.99 -2.88
N GLU A 94 6.04 18.04 -2.49
CA GLU A 94 7.47 18.00 -2.21
C GLU A 94 7.70 18.19 -0.71
N SER A 95 8.35 17.21 -0.10
CA SER A 95 8.82 17.29 1.27
C SER A 95 10.29 17.71 1.27
N THR A 96 10.60 18.79 1.97
CA THR A 96 11.98 19.22 2.19
C THR A 96 12.40 18.81 3.59
N SER A 97 13.52 18.11 3.72
CA SER A 97 14.01 17.68 5.02
C SER A 97 14.29 18.89 5.92
N GLU A 98 13.82 18.85 7.18
CA GLU A 98 14.09 19.87 8.22
C GLU A 98 15.59 20.20 8.37
N LYS A 99 16.46 19.21 8.13
CA LYS A 99 17.92 19.37 8.13
C LYS A 99 18.38 20.45 7.14
N VAL A 100 17.67 20.61 6.02
CA VAL A 100 17.98 21.63 5.00
C VAL A 100 17.64 23.02 5.50
N GLN A 101 16.50 23.18 6.16
CA GLN A 101 16.10 24.45 6.76
C GLN A 101 17.10 24.87 7.85
N LEU A 102 17.56 23.93 8.68
CA LEU A 102 18.59 24.18 9.69
C LEU A 102 19.92 24.62 9.08
N VAL A 103 20.37 23.99 7.98
CA VAL A 103 21.60 24.39 7.28
C VAL A 103 21.47 25.80 6.68
N ILE A 104 20.33 26.11 6.06
CA ILE A 104 20.08 27.45 5.48
C ILE A 104 20.09 28.51 6.60
N CYS A 105 19.41 28.25 7.72
CA CYS A 105 19.43 29.14 8.88
C CYS A 105 20.84 29.30 9.47
N GLY A 106 21.60 28.21 9.59
CA GLY A 106 22.99 28.25 10.07
C GLY A 106 23.90 29.09 9.17
N VAL A 107 23.78 28.94 7.85
CA VAL A 107 24.52 29.77 6.88
C VAL A 107 24.14 31.24 6.99
N ALA A 108 22.85 31.56 7.16
CA ALA A 108 22.40 32.94 7.31
C ALA A 108 22.97 33.61 8.58
N VAL A 109 23.02 32.89 9.70
CA VAL A 109 23.60 33.37 10.97
C VAL A 109 25.10 33.63 10.81
N VAL A 110 25.85 32.70 10.23
CA VAL A 110 27.30 32.85 10.00
C VAL A 110 27.58 34.03 9.07
N THR A 111 26.79 34.19 8.01
CA THR A 111 26.92 35.30 7.05
C THR A 111 26.62 36.64 7.72
N GLY A 112 25.56 36.72 8.52
CA GLY A 112 25.19 37.93 9.27
C GLY A 112 26.24 38.34 10.29
N PHE A 113 26.85 37.38 11.00
CA PHE A 113 27.95 37.63 11.93
C PHE A 113 29.23 38.06 11.21
N ALA A 114 29.57 37.42 10.09
CA ALA A 114 30.74 37.82 9.30
C ALA A 114 30.58 39.24 8.71
N ALA A 115 29.37 39.60 8.29
CA ALA A 115 29.06 40.94 7.79
C ALA A 115 29.13 42.03 8.86
N SER A 116 28.78 41.74 10.12
CA SER A 116 28.88 42.73 11.20
C SER A 116 30.33 43.04 11.60
N MET A 117 31.27 42.10 11.35
CA MET A 117 32.70 42.25 11.63
C MET A 117 33.47 43.04 10.56
N LEU A 118 32.85 43.46 9.46
CA LEU A 118 33.49 44.13 8.31
C LEU A 118 34.05 45.54 8.57
N LYS A 119 33.99 46.07 9.81
CA LYS A 119 34.31 47.47 10.08
C LYS A 119 35.77 47.78 10.42
N GLU A 120 36.65 46.80 10.62
CA GLU A 120 37.92 47.09 11.33
C GLU A 120 39.24 46.88 10.56
N SER A 121 39.33 46.07 9.48
CA SER A 121 40.58 45.98 8.70
C SER A 121 40.41 45.35 7.29
N PRO A 122 41.30 45.65 6.33
CA PRO A 122 41.31 45.02 4.99
C PRO A 122 41.56 43.50 5.03
N THR A 123 42.32 43.01 6.00
CA THR A 123 42.50 41.57 6.27
C THR A 123 41.21 40.89 6.71
N VAL A 124 40.42 41.56 7.57
CA VAL A 124 39.10 41.08 7.99
C VAL A 124 38.12 41.12 6.82
N MET A 125 38.20 42.15 5.96
CA MET A 125 37.39 42.24 4.75
C MET A 125 37.64 41.06 3.79
N PHE A 126 38.91 40.71 3.54
CA PHE A 126 39.26 39.58 2.67
C PHE A 126 38.80 38.24 3.27
N ALA A 127 39.01 38.03 4.57
CA ALA A 127 38.56 36.84 5.28
C ALA A 127 37.02 36.70 5.26
N THR A 128 36.30 37.81 5.43
CA THR A 128 34.83 37.83 5.36
C THR A 128 34.32 37.51 3.95
N VAL A 129 34.88 38.10 2.90
CA VAL A 129 34.46 37.81 1.52
C VAL A 129 34.70 36.33 1.18
N LEU A 130 35.84 35.78 1.58
CA LEU A 130 36.15 34.36 1.39
C LEU A 130 35.21 33.45 2.20
N GLY A 131 34.92 33.83 3.45
CA GLY A 131 33.99 33.11 4.34
C GLY A 131 32.55 33.10 3.81
N ILE A 132 32.06 34.24 3.32
CA ILE A 132 30.74 34.35 2.69
C ILE A 132 30.70 33.52 1.39
N GLY A 133 31.73 33.61 0.55
CA GLY A 133 31.83 32.81 -0.67
C GLY A 133 31.79 31.31 -0.41
N LEU A 134 32.54 30.85 0.61
CA LEU A 134 32.53 29.45 1.05
C LEU A 134 31.14 29.05 1.60
N ALA A 135 30.52 29.89 2.42
CA ALA A 135 29.21 29.62 3.00
C ALA A 135 28.11 29.53 1.93
N VAL A 136 28.12 30.43 0.94
CA VAL A 136 27.20 30.37 -0.21
C VAL A 136 27.46 29.14 -1.06
N PHE A 137 28.72 28.77 -1.30
CA PHE A 137 29.07 27.58 -2.06
C PHE A 137 28.65 26.29 -1.35
N VAL A 138 28.89 26.18 -0.04
CA VAL A 138 28.44 25.05 0.79
C VAL A 138 26.92 25.00 0.81
N CYS A 139 26.24 26.15 0.96
CA CYS A 139 24.77 26.23 0.88
C CYS A 139 24.27 25.75 -0.49
N TYR A 140 24.90 26.18 -1.58
CA TYR A 140 24.56 25.74 -2.93
C TYR A 140 24.74 24.23 -3.11
N LEU A 141 25.87 23.67 -2.65
CA LEU A 141 26.12 22.23 -2.72
C LEU A 141 25.14 21.43 -1.86
N VAL A 142 24.81 21.92 -0.67
CA VAL A 142 23.81 21.30 0.20
C VAL A 142 22.44 21.38 -0.47
N CYS A 143 21.99 22.54 -0.93
CA CYS A 143 20.72 22.74 -1.65
C CYS A 143 20.61 21.86 -2.91
N LYS A 144 21.69 21.75 -3.69
CA LYS A 144 21.74 20.92 -4.90
C LYS A 144 21.68 19.43 -4.56
N LYS A 145 22.41 19.01 -3.53
CA LYS A 145 22.39 17.65 -3.03
C LYS A 145 21.01 17.33 -2.45
N THR A 146 20.40 18.24 -1.70
CA THR A 146 19.10 18.03 -1.05
C THR A 146 17.94 18.02 -2.02
N ARG A 147 17.99 18.76 -3.14
CA ARG A 147 17.01 18.57 -4.23
C ARG A 147 17.06 17.17 -4.85
N ARG A 148 18.21 16.50 -4.81
CA ARG A 148 18.32 15.09 -5.19
C ARG A 148 17.84 14.14 -4.09
N PHE A 149 17.70 14.61 -2.85
CA PHE A 149 17.27 13.81 -1.69
C PHE A 149 15.90 14.21 -1.14
N SER A 150 15.19 15.13 -1.79
CA SER A 150 13.84 15.53 -1.39
C SER A 150 12.86 14.44 -1.76
N GLU A 151 11.98 14.11 -0.83
CA GLU A 151 10.90 13.16 -1.11
C GLU A 151 9.82 13.90 -1.90
N ARG A 152 9.58 13.46 -3.14
CA ARG A 152 8.59 14.06 -4.04
C ARG A 152 7.57 13.01 -4.44
N LEU A 153 6.31 13.36 -4.33
CA LEU A 153 5.18 12.61 -4.86
C LEU A 153 4.53 13.44 -5.95
N GLU A 154 4.34 12.84 -7.11
CA GLU A 154 3.60 13.42 -8.21
C GLU A 154 2.48 12.47 -8.60
N VAL A 155 1.27 13.01 -8.68
CA VAL A 155 0.05 12.24 -8.94
C VAL A 155 -0.43 12.57 -10.34
N PHE A 156 -0.72 11.53 -11.11
CA PHE A 156 -1.24 11.61 -12.47
C PHE A 156 -2.60 10.90 -12.53
N PRO A 157 -3.38 11.07 -13.61
CA PRO A 157 -4.62 10.31 -13.81
C PRO A 157 -4.45 8.79 -13.71
N GLU A 158 -3.39 8.26 -14.31
CA GLU A 158 -3.20 6.79 -14.44
C GLU A 158 -2.25 6.18 -13.41
N GLY A 159 -1.51 7.00 -12.67
CA GLY A 159 -0.48 6.48 -11.78
C GLY A 159 0.20 7.53 -10.92
N VAL A 160 1.29 7.09 -10.32
CA VAL A 160 2.05 7.86 -9.35
C VAL A 160 3.53 7.76 -9.68
N ARG A 161 4.22 8.89 -9.50
CA ARG A 161 5.68 8.95 -9.50
C ARG A 161 6.17 9.41 -8.13
N LEU A 162 7.10 8.64 -7.58
CA LEU A 162 7.74 8.87 -6.30
C LEU A 162 9.23 9.09 -6.53
N ASN A 163 9.78 10.14 -5.97
CA ASN A 163 11.21 10.28 -5.78
C ASN A 163 11.50 10.10 -4.30
N LEU A 164 12.13 8.99 -3.94
CA LEU A 164 12.52 8.66 -2.58
C LEU A 164 14.04 8.77 -2.47
N ARG A 165 14.49 9.91 -1.95
CA ARG A 165 15.91 10.13 -1.64
C ARG A 165 16.84 9.87 -2.83
N GLY A 166 16.40 10.25 -4.03
CA GLY A 166 17.16 10.12 -5.27
C GLY A 166 16.91 8.81 -6.03
N THR A 167 16.06 7.94 -5.50
CA THR A 167 15.52 6.78 -6.24
C THR A 167 14.16 7.19 -6.81
N GLU A 168 14.03 7.14 -8.13
CA GLU A 168 12.76 7.41 -8.80
C GLU A 168 12.03 6.09 -9.03
N ASP A 169 10.79 6.02 -8.54
CA ASP A 169 9.87 4.92 -8.70
C ASP A 169 8.60 5.44 -9.36
N ALA A 170 8.04 4.69 -10.30
CA ALA A 170 6.76 4.97 -10.92
C ALA A 170 5.93 3.70 -11.01
N PHE A 171 4.63 3.82 -10.84
CA PHE A 171 3.69 2.71 -10.99
C PHE A 171 2.30 3.21 -11.40
N ARG A 172 1.55 2.35 -12.07
CA ARG A 172 0.14 2.62 -12.42
C ARG A 172 -0.76 2.28 -11.26
N PHE A 173 -1.89 2.97 -11.16
CA PHE A 173 -2.92 2.60 -10.19
C PHE A 173 -3.48 1.20 -10.45
N THR A 174 -3.47 0.73 -11.71
CA THR A 174 -3.90 -0.63 -12.08
C THR A 174 -3.07 -1.73 -11.42
N ASP A 175 -1.83 -1.42 -11.05
CA ASP A 175 -0.90 -2.38 -10.45
C ASP A 175 -1.01 -2.37 -8.91
N LEU A 176 -1.85 -1.50 -8.35
CA LEU A 176 -1.99 -1.29 -6.91
C LEU A 176 -2.90 -2.35 -6.27
N ARG A 177 -2.35 -3.10 -5.33
CA ARG A 177 -3.10 -4.12 -4.56
C ARG A 177 -3.56 -3.60 -3.21
N GLU A 178 -2.73 -2.79 -2.56
CA GLU A 178 -3.05 -2.22 -1.25
C GLU A 178 -2.58 -0.77 -1.14
N PHE A 179 -3.39 0.04 -0.49
CA PHE A 179 -3.07 1.43 -0.18
C PHE A 179 -3.45 1.76 1.25
N LYS A 180 -2.53 2.38 1.98
CA LYS A 180 -2.78 2.93 3.30
C LYS A 180 -2.18 4.33 3.41
N ILE A 181 -2.99 5.23 3.94
CA ILE A 181 -2.62 6.60 4.29
C ILE A 181 -2.82 6.81 5.78
N SER A 182 -1.87 7.47 6.43
CA SER A 182 -1.98 7.87 7.83
C SER A 182 -1.46 9.29 7.98
N GLU A 183 -2.33 10.20 8.40
CA GLU A 183 -2.00 11.61 8.57
C GLU A 183 -1.86 11.94 10.06
N THR A 184 -0.85 12.72 10.40
CA THR A 184 -0.64 13.24 11.76
C THR A 184 -0.42 14.74 11.69
N ASP A 185 -1.18 15.48 12.49
CA ASP A 185 -1.01 16.93 12.60
C ASP A 185 0.22 17.25 13.45
N HIS A 186 1.07 18.12 12.91
CA HIS A 186 2.27 18.59 13.57
C HIS A 186 2.05 20.01 14.11
N HIS A 187 2.33 20.18 15.40
CA HIS A 187 2.26 21.45 16.10
C HIS A 187 3.63 21.79 16.67
N ALA A 188 4.07 23.04 16.50
CA ALA A 188 5.23 23.60 17.18
C ALA A 188 4.77 24.77 18.05
N ASN A 189 5.08 24.74 19.34
CA ASN A 189 4.66 25.75 20.32
C ASN A 189 3.14 26.00 20.33
N GLY A 190 2.34 24.93 20.21
CA GLY A 190 0.87 25.00 20.12
C GLY A 190 0.31 25.44 18.76
N MET A 191 1.16 25.93 17.85
CA MET A 191 0.76 26.37 16.52
C MET A 191 0.86 25.24 15.50
N TYR A 192 -0.18 25.04 14.69
CA TYR A 192 -0.16 24.08 13.60
C TYR A 192 0.87 24.50 12.53
N ILE A 193 1.82 23.62 12.24
CA ILE A 193 2.89 23.88 11.27
C ILE A 193 2.73 23.08 9.97
N GLY A 194 2.00 21.97 10.02
CA GLY A 194 1.74 21.10 8.87
C GLY A 194 1.15 19.76 9.28
N THR A 195 0.85 18.93 8.30
CA THR A 195 0.40 17.55 8.44
C THR A 195 1.42 16.66 7.78
N ARG A 196 1.78 15.57 8.45
CA ARG A 196 2.68 14.54 7.95
C ARG A 196 1.85 13.35 7.52
N ALA A 197 1.92 13.03 6.24
CA ALA A 197 1.25 11.90 5.64
C ALA A 197 2.25 10.76 5.45
N ARG A 198 1.96 9.61 6.04
CA ARG A 198 2.65 8.35 5.76
C ARG A 198 1.84 7.56 4.76
N LEU A 199 2.46 7.24 3.64
CA LEU A 199 1.85 6.49 2.55
C LEU A 199 2.51 5.12 2.44
N HIS A 200 1.69 4.09 2.23
CA HIS A 200 2.14 2.72 2.04
C HIS A 200 1.41 2.11 0.84
N PHE A 201 2.19 1.62 -0.12
CA PHE A 201 1.71 1.02 -1.37
C PHE A 201 2.21 -0.42 -1.49
N VAL A 202 1.30 -1.34 -1.79
CA VAL A 202 1.64 -2.70 -2.21
C VAL A 202 1.27 -2.84 -3.67
N ILE A 203 2.25 -3.17 -4.50
CA ILE A 203 2.15 -3.19 -5.96
C ILE A 203 2.34 -4.63 -6.44
N ASP A 204 1.54 -5.06 -7.41
CA ASP A 204 1.67 -6.36 -8.03
C ASP A 204 3.08 -6.55 -8.65
N GLY A 205 3.61 -7.76 -8.56
CA GLY A 205 4.94 -8.10 -9.04
C GLY A 205 6.10 -7.52 -8.23
N ARG A 206 5.86 -6.64 -7.24
CA ARG A 206 6.90 -6.11 -6.35
C ARG A 206 6.96 -6.90 -5.04
N ILE A 207 8.16 -7.36 -4.70
CA ILE A 207 8.42 -8.13 -3.46
C ILE A 207 8.28 -7.24 -2.21
N ARG A 208 8.60 -5.95 -2.33
CA ARG A 208 8.64 -5.02 -1.20
C ARG A 208 7.62 -3.89 -1.39
N PRO A 209 6.84 -3.55 -0.34
CA PRO A 209 5.99 -2.39 -0.38
C PRO A 209 6.82 -1.11 -0.48
N ILE A 210 6.23 -0.09 -1.09
CA ILE A 210 6.79 1.26 -1.12
C ILE A 210 6.18 2.05 0.03
N SER A 211 7.02 2.67 0.86
CA SER A 211 6.58 3.53 1.95
C SER A 211 7.27 4.88 1.86
N CYS A 212 6.52 5.97 2.02
CA CYS A 212 7.07 7.33 2.03
C CYS A 212 6.40 8.23 3.07
N GLU A 213 7.12 9.25 3.51
CA GLU A 213 6.65 10.20 4.51
C GLU A 213 6.72 11.62 3.93
N LEU A 214 5.55 12.21 3.69
CA LEU A 214 5.43 13.51 3.06
C LEU A 214 4.89 14.53 4.05
N GLU A 215 5.39 15.75 4.00
CA GLU A 215 4.86 16.86 4.78
C GLU A 215 4.10 17.81 3.86
N HIS A 216 2.86 18.13 4.23
CA HIS A 216 2.03 19.09 3.51
C HIS A 216 1.28 19.99 4.48
N LYS A 217 0.73 21.11 3.99
CA LYS A 217 -0.12 22.01 4.79
C LYS A 217 -1.56 21.84 4.33
N ARG A 218 -2.51 21.65 5.27
CA ARG A 218 -3.94 21.42 4.97
C ARG A 218 -4.58 22.47 4.05
N HIS A 219 -4.16 23.73 4.13
CA HIS A 219 -4.77 24.83 3.36
C HIS A 219 -4.07 25.17 2.03
N LYS A 220 -3.08 24.36 1.62
CA LYS A 220 -2.43 24.53 0.30
C LYS A 220 -3.07 23.60 -0.72
N SER A 221 -2.83 23.88 -2.02
CA SER A 221 -3.21 23.03 -3.16
C SER A 221 -2.84 21.55 -2.97
N THR A 222 -1.86 21.24 -2.12
CA THR A 222 -1.43 19.90 -1.71
C THR A 222 -2.52 19.07 -1.04
N GLY A 223 -3.48 19.67 -0.32
CA GLY A 223 -4.61 18.92 0.27
C GLY A 223 -5.49 18.26 -0.79
N GLY A 224 -5.71 18.94 -1.92
CA GLY A 224 -6.43 18.38 -3.06
C GLY A 224 -5.68 17.23 -3.74
N VAL A 225 -4.35 17.26 -3.73
CA VAL A 225 -3.52 16.19 -4.30
C VAL A 225 -3.62 14.89 -3.49
N MET A 226 -3.58 14.99 -2.16
CA MET A 226 -3.76 13.82 -1.27
C MET A 226 -5.15 13.20 -1.41
N ALA A 227 -6.19 14.04 -1.49
CA ALA A 227 -7.56 13.58 -1.69
C ALA A 227 -7.70 12.83 -3.03
N ARG A 228 -7.15 13.38 -4.12
CA ARG A 228 -7.14 12.72 -5.44
C ARG A 228 -6.35 11.42 -5.44
N LEU A 229 -5.18 11.40 -4.81
CA LEU A 229 -4.39 10.18 -4.66
C LEU A 229 -5.22 9.08 -3.95
N ALA A 230 -5.88 9.43 -2.85
CA ALA A 230 -6.71 8.49 -2.11
C ALA A 230 -7.89 7.99 -2.95
N GLU A 231 -8.60 8.89 -3.62
CA GLU A 231 -9.73 8.56 -4.48
C GLU A 231 -9.34 7.64 -5.63
N SER A 232 -8.29 7.98 -6.39
CA SER A 232 -7.79 7.16 -7.49
C SER A 232 -7.28 5.80 -7.03
N SER A 233 -6.57 5.75 -5.89
CA SER A 233 -6.11 4.49 -5.29
C SER A 233 -7.28 3.62 -4.85
N VAL A 234 -8.28 4.21 -4.20
CA VAL A 234 -9.50 3.51 -3.75
C VAL A 234 -10.25 2.92 -4.93
N ALA A 235 -10.45 3.70 -5.99
CA ALA A 235 -11.14 3.26 -7.21
C ALA A 235 -10.40 2.12 -7.92
N ALA A 236 -9.07 2.22 -8.05
CA ALA A 236 -8.29 1.19 -8.73
C ALA A 236 -8.28 -0.13 -7.95
N ILE A 237 -8.07 -0.07 -6.63
CA ILE A 237 -8.14 -1.24 -5.76
C ILE A 237 -9.56 -1.83 -5.80
N ARG A 238 -10.61 -1.00 -5.75
CA ARG A 238 -12.00 -1.48 -5.87
C ARG A 238 -12.22 -2.28 -7.16
N ASN A 239 -11.73 -1.77 -8.30
CA ASN A 239 -11.86 -2.47 -9.58
C ASN A 239 -11.08 -3.80 -9.59
N HIS A 240 -9.89 -3.82 -8.99
CA HIS A 240 -9.13 -5.06 -8.80
C HIS A 240 -9.90 -6.07 -7.93
N LEU A 241 -10.42 -5.63 -6.79
CA LEU A 241 -11.22 -6.46 -5.89
C LEU A 241 -12.49 -6.99 -6.56
N SER A 242 -13.14 -6.19 -7.42
CA SER A 242 -14.29 -6.63 -8.23
C SER A 242 -13.90 -7.75 -9.19
N SER A 243 -12.77 -7.64 -9.88
CA SER A 243 -12.27 -8.69 -10.78
C SER A 243 -11.88 -9.97 -10.03
N VAL A 244 -11.29 -9.83 -8.83
CA VAL A 244 -11.02 -10.97 -7.93
C VAL A 244 -12.33 -11.64 -7.54
N LEU A 245 -13.34 -10.85 -7.17
CA LEU A 245 -14.64 -11.37 -6.77
C LEU A 245 -15.35 -12.11 -7.91
N GLU A 246 -15.26 -11.60 -9.16
CA GLU A 246 -15.81 -12.26 -10.35
C GLU A 246 -15.11 -13.58 -10.69
N SER A 247 -13.80 -13.66 -10.46
CA SER A 247 -12.99 -14.82 -10.85
C SER A 247 -12.89 -15.89 -9.76
N GLU A 248 -12.76 -15.51 -8.49
CA GLU A 248 -12.62 -16.40 -7.34
C GLU A 248 -13.95 -16.67 -6.63
N GLY A 249 -14.97 -15.83 -6.85
CA GLY A 249 -16.32 -15.97 -6.28
C GLY A 249 -16.46 -15.47 -4.83
N GLU A 250 -15.35 -15.29 -4.12
CA GLU A 250 -15.33 -14.75 -2.76
C GLU A 250 -14.08 -13.91 -2.51
N LEU A 251 -14.25 -12.88 -1.68
CA LEU A 251 -13.20 -11.95 -1.29
C LEU A 251 -13.02 -11.99 0.23
N LEU A 252 -11.85 -12.45 0.67
CA LEU A 252 -11.49 -12.42 2.08
C LEU A 252 -11.28 -10.97 2.52
N TRP A 253 -12.11 -10.49 3.46
CA TRP A 253 -11.96 -9.15 4.03
C TRP A 253 -11.20 -9.20 5.35
N THR A 254 -11.69 -10.00 6.29
CA THR A 254 -11.03 -10.27 7.57
C THR A 254 -10.96 -11.78 7.76
N PRO A 255 -10.16 -12.31 8.71
CA PRO A 255 -10.11 -13.76 8.95
C PRO A 255 -11.48 -14.42 9.17
N GLU A 256 -12.48 -13.63 9.55
CA GLU A 256 -13.83 -14.08 9.89
C GLU A 256 -14.89 -13.57 8.90
N VAL A 257 -14.55 -12.68 7.95
CA VAL A 257 -15.53 -12.04 7.06
C VAL A 257 -15.10 -12.16 5.61
N TYR A 258 -16.01 -12.67 4.79
CA TYR A 258 -15.86 -12.83 3.35
C TYR A 258 -17.00 -12.12 2.64
N LEU A 259 -16.69 -11.42 1.57
CA LEU A 259 -17.65 -10.80 0.67
C LEU A 259 -17.82 -11.68 -0.57
N THR A 260 -19.05 -12.04 -0.91
CA THR A 260 -19.41 -12.67 -2.18
C THR A 260 -20.22 -11.69 -3.04
N MET A 261 -20.53 -12.06 -4.29
CA MET A 261 -21.38 -11.23 -5.17
C MET A 261 -22.81 -11.06 -4.60
N ASP A 262 -23.26 -12.02 -3.80
CA ASP A 262 -24.62 -12.17 -3.32
C ASP A 262 -24.78 -11.99 -1.80
N ALA A 263 -23.71 -12.14 -1.01
CA ALA A 263 -23.80 -12.17 0.44
C ALA A 263 -22.54 -11.69 1.16
N LEU A 264 -22.70 -11.35 2.43
CA LEU A 264 -21.63 -11.20 3.40
C LEU A 264 -21.60 -12.45 4.30
N ARG A 265 -20.50 -13.21 4.24
CA ARG A 265 -20.31 -14.42 5.03
C ARG A 265 -19.46 -14.11 6.27
N ILE A 266 -20.00 -14.41 7.45
CA ILE A 266 -19.37 -14.16 8.74
C ILE A 266 -19.15 -15.50 9.44
N HIS A 267 -17.93 -15.76 9.89
CA HIS A 267 -17.57 -16.94 10.67
C HIS A 267 -17.71 -16.62 12.16
N ASP A 268 -18.76 -17.14 12.78
CA ASP A 268 -19.04 -16.96 14.20
C ASP A 268 -18.22 -17.97 15.04
N GLY A 269 -17.01 -17.55 15.44
CA GLY A 269 -16.23 -18.21 16.49
C GLY A 269 -15.55 -19.55 16.11
N PRO A 270 -14.96 -20.26 17.09
CA PRO A 270 -14.11 -21.44 16.86
C PRO A 270 -14.86 -22.67 16.37
N ASN A 271 -16.20 -22.66 16.47
CA ASN A 271 -17.06 -23.76 16.03
C ASN A 271 -17.35 -23.73 14.52
N GLY A 272 -16.91 -22.68 13.82
CA GLY A 272 -16.98 -22.60 12.36
C GLY A 272 -18.38 -22.40 11.79
N ASN A 273 -19.34 -21.92 12.57
CA ASN A 273 -20.66 -21.58 12.06
C ASN A 273 -20.53 -20.40 11.10
N VAL A 274 -20.87 -20.63 9.83
CA VAL A 274 -20.87 -19.59 8.80
C VAL A 274 -22.27 -19.01 8.70
N ARG A 275 -22.41 -17.74 9.04
CA ARG A 275 -23.61 -16.96 8.82
C ARG A 275 -23.50 -16.25 7.48
N SER A 276 -24.35 -16.60 6.52
CA SER A 276 -24.45 -15.89 5.24
C SER A 276 -25.57 -14.88 5.33
N ILE A 277 -25.26 -13.60 5.11
CA ILE A 277 -26.24 -12.51 5.09
C ILE A 277 -26.34 -12.01 3.66
N PRO A 278 -27.45 -12.24 2.94
CA PRO A 278 -27.66 -11.74 1.59
C PRO A 278 -27.46 -10.22 1.51
N ILE A 279 -26.88 -9.71 0.42
CA ILE A 279 -26.65 -8.27 0.24
C ILE A 279 -27.98 -7.50 0.23
N GLU A 280 -29.04 -8.09 -0.33
CA GLU A 280 -30.40 -7.53 -0.34
C GLU A 280 -30.98 -7.28 1.07
N ASP A 281 -30.61 -8.11 2.05
CA ASP A 281 -31.06 -7.96 3.44
C ASP A 281 -30.35 -6.79 4.16
N ILE A 282 -29.23 -6.31 3.62
CA ILE A 282 -28.38 -5.30 4.27
C ILE A 282 -28.87 -3.92 3.87
N THR A 283 -29.79 -3.36 4.66
CA THR A 283 -30.38 -2.07 4.34
C THR A 283 -29.49 -0.86 4.55
N GLN A 284 -28.45 -0.98 5.38
CA GLN A 284 -27.58 0.14 5.72
C GLN A 284 -26.12 -0.29 5.87
N CYS A 285 -25.23 0.46 5.21
CA CYS A 285 -23.77 0.40 5.40
C CYS A 285 -23.26 1.82 5.67
N THR A 286 -22.81 2.07 6.91
CA THR A 286 -22.26 3.38 7.33
C THR A 286 -20.78 3.29 7.64
N VAL A 287 -20.02 4.30 7.22
CA VAL A 287 -18.61 4.46 7.55
C VAL A 287 -18.47 5.71 8.40
N ALA A 288 -18.19 5.56 9.68
CA ALA A 288 -18.05 6.64 10.65
C ALA A 288 -17.13 6.20 11.80
N ASP A 289 -16.44 7.15 12.43
CA ASP A 289 -15.62 6.89 13.63
C ASP A 289 -14.62 5.75 13.47
N ASN A 290 -13.95 5.68 12.31
CA ASN A 290 -13.01 4.59 11.99
C ASN A 290 -13.63 3.18 12.01
N GLN A 291 -14.95 3.10 11.77
CA GLN A 291 -15.68 1.86 11.74
C GLN A 291 -16.62 1.80 10.54
N MET A 292 -16.83 0.59 10.04
CA MET A 292 -17.90 0.27 9.10
C MET A 292 -18.95 -0.56 9.81
N LYS A 293 -20.20 -0.11 9.74
CA LYS A 293 -21.33 -0.70 10.43
C LYS A 293 -22.37 -1.15 9.42
N PHE A 294 -22.78 -2.40 9.52
CA PHE A 294 -23.83 -3.01 8.69
C PHE A 294 -25.06 -3.30 9.53
N ALA A 295 -26.24 -2.92 9.03
CA ALA A 295 -27.52 -3.14 9.71
C ALA A 295 -28.59 -3.63 8.73
N LYS A 296 -29.54 -4.44 9.24
CA LYS A 296 -30.73 -4.91 8.52
C LYS A 296 -31.94 -4.02 8.81
N CYS A 297 -32.98 -4.17 7.99
CA CYS A 297 -34.25 -3.49 8.22
C CYS A 297 -34.85 -3.92 9.57
N GLY A 298 -35.27 -2.97 10.39
CA GLY A 298 -35.91 -3.26 11.67
C GLY A 298 -34.96 -3.65 12.81
N GLU A 299 -33.65 -3.72 12.58
CA GLU A 299 -32.67 -3.93 13.65
C GLU A 299 -32.19 -2.58 14.23
N ALA A 300 -32.25 -2.44 15.55
CA ALA A 300 -31.81 -1.21 16.23
C ALA A 300 -30.27 -1.08 16.31
N MET A 301 -29.54 -2.18 16.17
CA MET A 301 -28.08 -2.25 16.31
C MET A 301 -27.46 -2.90 15.07
N PRO A 302 -26.24 -2.49 14.67
CA PRO A 302 -25.55 -3.14 13.57
C PRO A 302 -25.20 -4.59 13.92
N PHE A 303 -25.43 -5.50 12.98
CA PHE A 303 -25.08 -6.92 13.15
C PHE A 303 -23.58 -7.17 12.92
N LEU A 304 -22.89 -6.26 12.22
CA LEU A 304 -21.45 -6.33 11.99
C LEU A 304 -20.82 -4.95 12.10
N VAL A 305 -19.70 -4.87 12.82
CA VAL A 305 -18.85 -3.68 12.96
C VAL A 305 -17.41 -4.05 12.67
N LEU A 306 -16.80 -3.39 11.68
CA LEU A 306 -15.41 -3.59 11.25
C LEU A 306 -14.59 -2.32 11.47
N SER A 307 -13.35 -2.44 11.95
CA SER A 307 -12.44 -1.31 12.15
C SER A 307 -11.68 -0.91 10.89
N THR A 308 -11.25 0.36 10.77
CA THR A 308 -10.43 0.87 9.65
C THR A 308 -9.01 0.32 9.59
N ASP A 309 -8.55 -0.42 10.61
CA ASP A 309 -7.20 -0.98 10.64
C ASP A 309 -6.96 -2.04 9.53
N HIS A 310 -8.03 -2.53 8.90
CA HIS A 310 -7.96 -3.47 7.81
C HIS A 310 -7.45 -2.84 6.51
N VAL A 311 -6.68 -3.62 5.77
CA VAL A 311 -6.21 -3.28 4.43
C VAL A 311 -7.41 -3.09 3.50
N ASN A 312 -7.34 -2.12 2.59
CA ASN A 312 -8.36 -1.86 1.57
C ASN A 312 -9.75 -1.52 2.14
N PHE A 313 -9.85 -1.11 3.41
CA PHE A 313 -11.12 -0.83 4.10
C PHE A 313 -12.07 0.06 3.27
N PHE A 314 -11.56 1.20 2.75
CA PHE A 314 -12.37 2.12 1.94
C PHE A 314 -12.75 1.54 0.57
N SER A 315 -11.83 0.82 -0.08
CA SER A 315 -12.08 0.16 -1.36
C SER A 315 -13.15 -0.93 -1.25
N ILE A 316 -13.12 -1.72 -0.18
CA ILE A 316 -14.14 -2.75 0.08
C ILE A 316 -15.48 -2.09 0.45
N ALA A 317 -15.47 -0.98 1.19
CA ALA A 317 -16.69 -0.19 1.46
C ALA A 317 -17.37 0.25 0.16
N GLU A 318 -16.59 0.82 -0.75
CA GLU A 318 -17.07 1.29 -2.06
C GLU A 318 -17.52 0.14 -2.96
N LEU A 319 -16.81 -0.99 -2.94
CA LEU A 319 -17.22 -2.20 -3.65
C LEU A 319 -18.59 -2.69 -3.15
N PHE A 320 -18.75 -2.80 -1.83
CA PHE A 320 -20.01 -3.20 -1.21
C PHE A 320 -21.16 -2.26 -1.59
N ARG A 321 -20.94 -0.94 -1.51
CA ARG A 321 -21.95 0.06 -1.91
C ARG A 321 -22.35 -0.10 -3.38
N SER A 322 -21.38 -0.40 -4.26
CA SER A 322 -21.65 -0.61 -5.68
C SER A 322 -22.52 -1.85 -5.90
N LEU A 323 -22.21 -2.97 -5.23
CA LEU A 323 -23.01 -4.20 -5.30
C LEU A 323 -24.44 -3.97 -4.77
N HIS A 324 -24.57 -3.37 -3.59
CA HIS A 324 -25.89 -3.09 -2.98
C HIS A 324 -26.74 -2.15 -3.85
N ALA A 325 -26.13 -1.18 -4.55
CA ALA A 325 -26.84 -0.31 -5.48
C ALA A 325 -27.42 -1.07 -6.68
N CYS A 326 -26.71 -2.07 -7.21
CA CYS A 326 -27.21 -2.93 -8.30
C CYS A 326 -28.47 -3.71 -7.86
N TYR A 327 -28.44 -4.34 -6.68
CA TYR A 327 -29.61 -5.07 -6.15
C TYR A 327 -30.85 -4.16 -5.98
N ARG A 328 -30.66 -2.94 -5.47
CA ARG A 328 -31.76 -1.97 -5.32
C ARG A 328 -32.36 -1.51 -6.65
N GLN A 329 -31.54 -1.38 -7.69
CA GLN A 329 -32.02 -1.02 -9.03
C GLN A 329 -32.88 -2.14 -9.62
N GLU A 330 -32.43 -3.40 -9.51
CA GLU A 330 -33.19 -4.55 -9.96
C GLU A 330 -34.56 -4.66 -9.28
N GLU A 331 -34.63 -4.39 -7.97
CA GLU A 331 -35.88 -4.39 -7.21
C GLU A 331 -36.87 -3.32 -7.71
N SER A 332 -36.39 -2.12 -8.06
CA SER A 332 -37.22 -1.06 -8.62
C SER A 332 -37.76 -1.38 -10.02
N VAL A 333 -36.95 -2.03 -10.85
CA VAL A 333 -37.34 -2.45 -12.22
C VAL A 333 -38.34 -3.61 -12.15
N ALA A 334 -38.12 -4.57 -11.25
CA ALA A 334 -39.05 -5.68 -11.01
C ALA A 334 -40.40 -5.20 -10.48
N SER A 335 -40.39 -4.21 -9.57
CA SER A 335 -41.61 -3.60 -9.03
C SER A 335 -42.39 -2.86 -10.12
N ALA A 336 -41.72 -2.05 -10.94
CA ALA A 336 -42.36 -1.33 -12.05
C ALA A 336 -42.93 -2.29 -13.12
N SER A 337 -42.25 -3.41 -13.39
CA SER A 337 -42.72 -4.42 -14.35
C SER A 337 -43.95 -5.19 -13.84
N SER A 338 -44.02 -5.42 -12.52
CA SER A 338 -45.16 -6.09 -11.87
C SER A 338 -46.40 -5.20 -11.83
N GLU A 339 -46.24 -3.89 -11.60
CA GLU A 339 -47.33 -2.91 -11.66
C GLU A 339 -47.88 -2.76 -13.10
N LEU A 340 -47.01 -2.75 -14.11
CA LEU A 340 -47.43 -2.71 -15.52
C LEU A 340 -48.21 -3.96 -15.95
N HIS A 341 -47.87 -5.13 -15.41
CA HIS A 341 -48.60 -6.36 -15.74
C HIS A 341 -50.00 -6.38 -15.10
N LEU A 342 -50.14 -5.85 -13.88
CA LEU A 342 -51.42 -5.71 -13.19
C LEU A 342 -52.35 -4.65 -13.78
N GLN A 343 -51.82 -3.65 -14.50
CA GLN A 343 -52.63 -2.67 -15.25
C GLN A 343 -53.07 -3.14 -16.64
N SER A 344 -52.57 -4.28 -17.11
CA SER A 344 -52.85 -4.82 -18.45
C SER A 344 -53.86 -5.97 -18.49
N VAL A 345 -54.47 -6.32 -17.35
CA VAL A 345 -55.50 -7.35 -17.18
C VAL A 345 -56.81 -6.70 -16.76
#